data_AF-A0A966D5T9-F1
#
_entry.id   AF-A0A966D5T9-F1
#
_cell.length_a   1.000
_cell.length_b   1.000
_cell.length_c   1.000
_cell.angle_alpha   90.00
_cell.angle_beta   90.00
_cell.angle_gamma   90.00
#
_symmetry.space_group_name_H-M   'P 1'
#
loop_
_entity.id
_entity.type
_entity.pdbx_description
1 polymer ?
#
loop_
_entity_poly.entity_id
_entity_poly.type
_entity_poly.pdbx_seq_one_letter_code
_entity_poly.pdbx_strand_id
1 'polypeptide(L)' 'MKLRALAEYSGDLRGKRVLLRADLNVPMEEGRVTDDTRLLAHLPVLNDLRARGARVALCS' A
#
# COMPACT_ATOMS: atom_id res chain seq x y z
N MET A 1 14.91 -17.42 4.42
CA MET A 1 15.20 -15.97 4.49
C MET A 1 14.14 -15.33 5.39
N LYS A 2 14.52 -14.48 6.37
CA LYS A 2 13.57 -13.82 7.28
C LYS A 2 13.07 -12.52 6.64
N LEU A 3 11.76 -12.40 6.42
CA LEU A 3 11.13 -11.15 5.99
C LEU A 3 11.00 -10.20 7.20
N ARG A 4 11.06 -8.89 6.94
CA ARG A 4 10.85 -7.85 7.96
C ARG A 4 9.52 -7.19 7.72
N ALA A 5 8.70 -7.03 8.75
CA ALA A 5 7.47 -6.26 8.64
C ALA A 5 7.78 -4.76 8.58
N LEU A 6 6.91 -3.97 7.93
CA LEU A 6 7.04 -2.50 7.91
C LEU A 6 7.05 -1.91 9.34
N ALA A 7 6.26 -2.49 10.25
CA ALA A 7 6.23 -2.10 11.66
C ALA A 7 7.59 -2.23 12.36
N GLU A 8 8.43 -3.17 11.90
CA GLU A 8 9.77 -3.42 12.45
C GLU A 8 10.87 -2.65 11.68
N TYR A 9 10.51 -1.96 10.59
CA TYR A 9 11.45 -1.22 9.77
C TYR A 9 11.72 0.17 10.37
N SER A 10 12.94 0.36 10.89
CA SER A 10 13.40 1.60 11.51
C SER A 10 14.21 2.52 10.58
N GLY A 11 14.38 2.14 9.32
CA GLY A 11 15.12 2.96 8.35
C GLY A 11 14.34 4.21 7.94
N ASP A 12 15.06 5.29 7.60
CA ASP A 12 14.43 6.48 7.05
C ASP A 12 13.84 6.20 5.66
N LEU A 13 12.56 6.54 5.47
CA LEU A 13 11.82 6.39 4.22
C LEU A 13 11.58 7.72 3.50
N ARG A 14 11.96 8.86 4.09
CA ARG A 14 11.72 10.17 3.53
C ARG A 14 12.36 10.31 2.14
N GLY A 15 11.53 10.62 1.14
CA GLY A 15 11.95 10.77 -0.25
C GLY A 15 12.28 9.47 -0.99
N LYS A 16 12.33 8.32 -0.30
CA LYS A 16 12.59 7.02 -0.92
C LYS A 16 11.40 6.56 -1.74
N ARG A 17 11.68 5.89 -2.87
CA ARG A 17 10.66 5.26 -3.70
C ARG A 17 10.37 3.86 -3.16
N VAL A 18 9.13 3.58 -2.80
CA VAL A 18 8.68 2.29 -2.28
C VAL A 18 7.69 1.69 -3.28
N LEU A 19 7.99 0.49 -3.79
CA LEU A 19 7.04 -0.29 -4.57
C LEU A 19 6.13 -1.06 -3.62
N LEU A 20 4.84 -0.72 -3.61
CA LEU A 20 3.83 -1.41 -2.83
C LEU A 20 3.00 -2.30 -3.77
N ARG A 21 3.20 -3.62 -3.65
CA ARG A 21 2.33 -4.62 -4.27
C ARG A 21 1.09 -4.79 -3.39
N ALA A 22 -0.08 -4.46 -3.93
CA ALA A 22 -1.37 -4.56 -3.26
C ALA A 22 -2.34 -5.43 -4.07
N ASP A 23 -3.36 -6.03 -3.44
CA ASP A 23 -4.45 -6.69 -4.14
C ASP A 23 -5.56 -5.65 -4.42
N LEU A 24 -5.59 -5.13 -5.64
CA LEU A 24 -6.61 -4.17 -6.09
C LEU A 24 -7.64 -4.82 -7.02
N ASN A 25 -7.71 -6.16 -7.06
CA ASN A 25 -8.68 -6.89 -7.87
C ASN A 25 -10.05 -6.86 -7.18
N VAL A 26 -10.81 -5.81 -7.44
CA VAL A 26 -12.16 -5.56 -6.89
C VAL A 26 -13.25 -5.82 -7.93
N PRO A 27 -14.47 -6.22 -7.51
CA PRO A 27 -15.60 -6.27 -8.41
C PRO A 27 -15.96 -4.86 -8.90
N MET A 28 -16.34 -4.77 -10.17
CA MET A 28 -16.76 -3.52 -10.79
C MET A 28 -18.01 -3.73 -11.65
N GLU A 29 -18.87 -2.72 -11.68
CA GLU A 29 -20.04 -2.64 -12.55
C GLU A 29 -20.07 -1.25 -13.22
N GLU A 30 -20.26 -1.23 -14.53
CA GLU A 30 -20.31 0.02 -15.32
C GLU A 30 -19.13 0.98 -15.08
N GLY A 31 -17.93 0.42 -14.86
CA GLY A 31 -16.72 1.20 -14.58
C GLY A 31 -16.64 1.77 -13.17
N ARG A 32 -17.51 1.35 -12.25
CA ARG A 32 -17.49 1.73 -10.83
C ARG A 32 -17.20 0.53 -9.95
N VAL A 33 -16.44 0.74 -8.88
CA VAL A 33 -16.21 -0.27 -7.84
C VAL A 33 -17.50 -0.50 -7.07
N THR A 34 -17.90 -1.77 -6.90
CA THR A 34 -19.11 -2.14 -6.16
C THR A 34 -18.81 -2.66 -4.75
N ASP A 35 -17.59 -3.11 -4.49
CA ASP A 35 -17.08 -3.47 -3.17
C ASP A 35 -15.62 -3.01 -3.06
N ASP A 36 -15.35 -2.09 -2.14
CA ASP A 36 -14.05 -1.46 -1.92
C ASP A 36 -13.25 -2.11 -0.77
N THR A 37 -13.72 -3.22 -0.20
CA THR A 37 -13.10 -3.89 0.96
C THR A 37 -11.60 -4.14 0.75
N ARG A 38 -11.19 -4.58 -0.45
CA ARG A 38 -9.77 -4.82 -0.77
C ARG A 38 -8.96 -3.53 -0.88
N LEU A 39 -9.55 -2.46 -1.38
CA LEU A 39 -8.89 -1.15 -1.44
C LEU A 39 -8.66 -0.63 -0.01
N LEU A 40 -9.69 -0.68 0.83
CA LEU A 40 -9.65 -0.21 2.21
C LEU A 40 -8.65 -1.00 3.07
N ALA A 41 -8.53 -2.31 2.84
CA ALA A 41 -7.59 -3.17 3.56
C ALA A 41 -6.11 -2.73 3.43
N HIS A 42 -5.76 -2.01 2.36
CA HIS A 42 -4.40 -1.54 2.10
C HIS A 42 -4.13 -0.11 2.61
N LEU A 43 -5.16 0.65 2.99
CA LEU A 43 -5.00 2.01 3.48
C LEU A 43 -4.06 2.14 4.68
N PRO A 44 -4.05 1.25 5.70
CA PRO A 44 -3.14 1.38 6.83
C PRO A 44 -1.67 1.40 6.41
N VAL A 45 -1.29 0.52 5.49
CA VAL A 45 0.10 0.42 4.99
C VAL A 45 0.45 1.64 4.13
N LEU A 46 -0.45 2.05 3.24
CA LEU A 46 -0.24 3.22 2.39
C LEU A 46 -0.09 4.50 3.22
N ASN A 47 -0.92 4.67 4.26
CA ASN A 47 -0.88 5.82 5.14
C ASN A 47 0.41 5.84 5.98
N ASP A 48 0.86 4.70 6.51
CA ASP A 48 2.13 4.61 7.25
C ASP A 48 3.32 5.01 6.37
N LEU A 49 3.40 4.45 5.15
CA LEU A 49 4.47 4.80 4.20
C LEU A 49 4.47 6.30 3.85
N ARG A 50 3.29 6.88 3.59
CA ARG A 50 3.16 8.32 3.29
C ARG A 50 3.51 9.19 4.49
N ALA A 51 3.07 8.82 5.70
CA ALA A 51 3.38 9.54 6.93
C ALA A 51 4.89 9.56 7.22
N ARG A 52 5.60 8.48 6.87
CA ARG A 52 7.06 8.39 6.93
C ARG A 52 7.79 9.12 5.78
N GLY A 53 7.06 9.77 4.88
CA GLY A 53 7.60 10.57 3.78
C GLY A 53 8.04 9.77 2.56
N ALA A 54 7.62 8.51 2.44
CA ALA A 54 7.92 7.69 1.26
C ALA A 54 7.15 8.18 0.02
N ARG A 55 7.75 8.00 -1.16
CA ARG A 55 7.10 8.13 -2.46
C ARG A 55 6.65 6.74 -2.91
N VAL A 56 5.35 6.48 -2.83
CA VAL A 56 4.82 5.13 -3.09
C VAL A 56 4.44 4.97 -4.55
N ALA A 57 4.90 3.88 -5.17
CA ALA A 57 4.40 3.38 -6.45
C ALA A 57 3.58 2.11 -6.16
N LEU A 58 2.31 2.11 -6.55
CA LEU A 58 1.40 0.96 -6.37
C LEU A 58 1.43 0.05 -7.60
N CYS A 59 1.37 -1.25 -7.37
CA CYS A 59 1.08 -2.24 -8.41
C CYS A 59 0.12 -3.32 -7.88
N SER A 60 -0.66 -3.91 -8.78
CA SER A 60 -1.60 -5.00 -8.50
C SER A 60 -1.47 -6.16 -9.48
#